data_AF-A0A1A8C6K1-F1
#
_entry.id   AF-A0A1A8C6K1-F1
#
_cell.length_a   1.000
_cell.length_b   1.000
_cell.length_c   1.000
_cell.angle_alpha   90.00
_cell.angle_beta   90.00
_cell.angle_gamma   90.00
#
_symmetry.space_group_name_H-M   'P 1'
#
loop_
_entity.id
_entity.type
_entity.pdbx_description
1 polymer ?
#
loop_
_entity_poly.entity_id
_entity_poly.type
_entity_poly.pdbx_seq_one_letter_code
_entity_poly.pdbx_strand_id
1 'polypeptide(L)'
;METFSRLSSLLLQALETREPTVDLLDSFIDHWRSVTTCYIQTSDDSCPVSQTDIPWRLRQMLDILVYEETKLAVEDTGPCLEYLLEHKLLETLCMLGKAQYPPGMFQQVLLFFNKLLTRMQKPLLELIRVYRPVQRLINLCALPGCHVEKEEVQFLLAVCSRVKQDPHTLRCVLELLEQPPGLNQSQHSTQASNQCTDPACSHSQTSA
;
A
#
# COMPACT_ATOMS: atom_id res chain seq x y z
N MET A 1 -5.50 -37.02 50.95
CA MET A 1 -4.20 -36.57 50.36
C MET A 1 -4.15 -36.78 48.84
N GLU A 2 -4.89 -37.76 48.30
CA GLU A 2 -4.91 -38.12 46.86
C GLU A 2 -5.63 -37.13 45.92
N THR A 3 -6.55 -36.33 46.45
CA THR A 3 -7.27 -35.32 45.66
C THR A 3 -6.38 -34.14 45.27
N PHE A 4 -5.44 -33.79 46.15
CA PHE A 4 -4.49 -32.69 45.92
C PHE A 4 -3.43 -33.09 44.88
N SER A 5 -2.96 -34.33 44.91
CA SER A 5 -2.02 -34.85 43.89
C SER A 5 -2.67 -34.95 42.50
N ARG A 6 -3.95 -35.32 42.42
CA ARG A 6 -4.71 -35.32 41.15
C ARG A 6 -4.95 -33.92 40.60
N LEU A 7 -5.25 -32.94 41.45
CA LEU A 7 -5.40 -31.55 41.01
C LEU A 7 -4.06 -30.97 40.55
N SER A 8 -2.96 -31.25 41.26
CA SER A 8 -1.62 -30.88 40.84
C SER A 8 -1.23 -31.53 39.51
N SER A 9 -1.55 -32.82 39.30
CA SER A 9 -1.26 -33.48 38.03
C SER A 9 -2.09 -32.92 36.88
N LEU A 10 -3.36 -32.56 37.11
CA LEU A 10 -4.22 -31.94 36.09
C LEU A 10 -3.75 -30.52 35.75
N LEU A 11 -3.29 -29.74 36.73
CA LEU A 11 -2.72 -28.41 36.49
C LEU A 11 -1.38 -28.50 35.74
N LEU A 12 -0.51 -29.43 36.13
CA LEU A 12 0.74 -29.67 35.40
C LEU A 12 0.45 -30.13 33.97
N GLN A 13 -0.50 -31.04 33.78
CA GLN A 13 -0.91 -31.50 32.46
C GLN A 13 -1.55 -30.37 31.62
N ALA A 14 -2.30 -29.45 32.25
CA ALA A 14 -2.87 -28.28 31.58
C ALA A 14 -1.81 -27.21 31.25
N LEU A 15 -0.77 -27.07 32.06
CA LEU A 15 0.40 -26.22 31.79
C LEU A 15 1.30 -26.83 30.69
N GLU A 16 1.31 -28.15 30.59
CA GLU A 16 2.11 -28.93 29.64
C GLU A 16 1.39 -29.14 28.30
N THR A 17 0.06 -29.08 28.28
CA THR A 17 -0.71 -28.72 27.08
C THR A 17 -0.44 -27.25 26.79
N ARG A 18 0.70 -26.97 26.15
CA ARG A 18 0.85 -25.74 25.37
C ARG A 18 -0.42 -25.58 24.56
N GLU A 19 -1.13 -24.46 24.75
CA GLU A 19 -2.12 -24.02 23.76
C GLU A 19 -1.48 -24.23 22.38
N PRO A 20 -2.17 -24.86 21.42
CA PRO A 20 -1.64 -24.99 20.07
C PRO A 20 -1.23 -23.58 19.67
N THR A 21 0.08 -23.35 19.51
CA THR A 21 0.59 -22.04 19.17
C THR A 21 0.02 -21.75 17.79
N VAL A 22 -1.04 -20.95 17.76
CA VAL A 22 -1.74 -20.61 16.53
C VAL A 22 -0.68 -20.07 15.58
N ASP A 23 -0.50 -20.74 14.44
CA ASP A 23 0.45 -20.26 13.44
C ASP A 23 -0.06 -18.90 12.94
N LEU A 24 0.73 -17.87 13.23
CA LEU A 24 0.43 -16.49 12.88
C LEU A 24 0.32 -16.34 11.37
N LEU A 25 1.17 -17.03 10.61
CA LEU A 25 1.17 -16.95 9.15
C LEU A 25 -0.10 -17.58 8.59
N ASP A 26 -0.47 -18.79 9.02
CA ASP A 26 -1.71 -19.43 8.58
C ASP A 26 -2.93 -18.58 8.92
N SER A 27 -2.95 -17.99 10.12
CA SER A 27 -4.01 -17.07 10.53
C SER A 27 -4.05 -15.84 9.63
N PHE A 28 -2.91 -15.22 9.35
CA PHE A 28 -2.81 -14.05 8.49
C PHE A 28 -3.33 -14.36 7.07
N ILE A 29 -2.93 -15.50 6.51
CA ILE A 29 -3.35 -15.97 5.18
C ILE A 29 -4.86 -16.26 5.16
N ASP A 30 -5.42 -16.87 6.20
CA ASP A 30 -6.86 -17.13 6.30
C ASP A 30 -7.68 -15.84 6.32
N HIS A 31 -7.22 -14.84 7.06
CA HIS A 31 -7.89 -13.54 7.10
C HIS A 31 -7.83 -12.83 5.74
N TRP A 32 -6.69 -12.88 5.06
CA TRP A 32 -6.56 -12.35 3.71
C TRP A 32 -7.47 -13.06 2.71
N ARG A 33 -7.49 -14.40 2.74
CA ARG A 33 -8.37 -15.21 1.90
C ARG A 33 -9.84 -14.89 2.15
N SER A 34 -10.22 -14.63 3.39
CA SER A 34 -11.58 -14.22 3.75
C SER A 34 -11.94 -12.85 3.16
N VAL A 35 -11.01 -11.89 3.15
CA VAL A 35 -11.22 -10.57 2.51
C VAL A 35 -11.48 -10.74 1.01
N THR A 36 -10.63 -11.49 0.30
CA THR A 36 -10.76 -11.67 -1.16
C THR A 36 -11.96 -12.53 -1.53
N THR A 37 -12.30 -13.54 -0.72
CA THR A 37 -13.48 -14.38 -0.92
C THR A 37 -14.77 -13.57 -0.74
N CYS A 38 -14.86 -12.74 0.31
CA CYS A 38 -16.00 -11.86 0.52
C CYS A 38 -16.17 -10.89 -0.67
N TYR A 39 -15.06 -10.35 -1.18
CA TYR A 39 -15.08 -9.48 -2.34
C TYR A 39 -15.62 -10.17 -3.62
N ILE A 40 -15.26 -11.44 -3.85
CA ILE A 40 -15.72 -12.20 -5.03
C ILE A 40 -17.18 -12.66 -4.88
N GLN A 41 -17.61 -13.01 -3.67
CA GLN A 41 -18.91 -13.64 -3.42
C GLN A 41 -20.05 -12.66 -3.15
N THR A 42 -19.77 -11.36 -2.97
CA THR A 42 -20.83 -10.37 -2.76
C THR A 42 -21.63 -10.20 -4.06
N SER A 43 -22.79 -10.86 -4.12
CA SER A 43 -23.73 -10.84 -5.26
C SER A 43 -24.66 -9.63 -5.26
N ASP A 44 -24.70 -8.87 -4.17
CA ASP A 44 -25.47 -7.63 -4.02
C ASP A 44 -24.52 -6.44 -4.03
N ASP A 45 -24.47 -5.76 -5.17
CA ASP A 45 -23.60 -4.61 -5.41
C ASP A 45 -23.86 -3.41 -4.48
N SER A 46 -24.95 -3.45 -3.70
CA SER A 46 -25.36 -2.38 -2.80
C SER A 46 -24.97 -2.60 -1.32
N CYS A 47 -24.56 -3.82 -0.94
CA CYS A 47 -24.19 -4.14 0.44
C CYS A 47 -22.93 -3.35 0.87
N PRO A 48 -23.01 -2.42 1.83
CA PRO A 48 -21.86 -1.60 2.20
C PRO A 48 -20.80 -2.44 2.93
N VAL A 49 -19.52 -2.09 2.75
CA VAL A 49 -18.38 -2.83 3.35
C VAL A 49 -18.48 -2.94 4.87
N SER A 50 -19.13 -1.98 5.51
CA SER A 50 -19.33 -1.97 6.98
C SER A 50 -20.20 -3.13 7.50
N GLN A 51 -21.00 -3.76 6.63
CA GLN A 51 -21.86 -4.91 6.94
C GLN A 51 -21.23 -6.24 6.55
N THR A 52 -19.99 -6.25 6.05
CA THR A 52 -19.24 -7.46 5.75
C THR A 52 -18.18 -7.71 6.83
N ASP A 53 -17.53 -8.87 6.76
CA ASP A 53 -16.40 -9.18 7.65
C ASP A 53 -15.10 -8.46 7.26
N ILE A 54 -15.03 -7.83 6.08
CA ILE A 54 -13.81 -7.20 5.55
C ILE A 54 -13.16 -6.24 6.57
N PRO A 55 -13.88 -5.29 7.20
CA PRO A 55 -13.29 -4.38 8.17
C PRO A 55 -12.64 -5.11 9.36
N TRP A 56 -13.26 -6.20 9.84
CA TRP A 56 -12.73 -6.98 10.94
C TRP A 56 -11.50 -7.78 10.52
N ARG A 57 -11.56 -8.43 9.34
CA ARG A 57 -10.46 -9.23 8.80
C ARG A 57 -9.20 -8.39 8.57
N LEU A 58 -9.35 -7.18 8.00
CA LEU A 58 -8.24 -6.24 7.80
C LEU A 58 -7.62 -5.77 9.13
N ARG A 59 -8.44 -5.57 10.18
CA ARG A 59 -7.92 -5.25 11.51
C ARG A 59 -7.11 -6.41 12.10
N GLN A 60 -7.61 -7.63 12.00
CA GLN A 60 -6.89 -8.82 12.49
C GLN A 60 -5.56 -9.02 11.76
N MET A 61 -5.52 -8.86 10.43
CA MET A 61 -4.26 -8.92 9.67
C MET A 61 -3.24 -7.91 10.20
N LEU A 62 -3.67 -6.67 10.46
CA LEU A 62 -2.79 -5.66 11.03
C LEU A 62 -2.33 -5.99 12.45
N ASP A 63 -3.24 -6.46 13.30
CA ASP A 63 -2.90 -6.82 14.68
C ASP A 63 -1.89 -7.99 14.71
N ILE A 64 -2.01 -8.95 13.79
CA ILE A 64 -1.02 -10.02 13.60
C ILE A 64 0.34 -9.45 13.20
N LEU A 65 0.40 -8.53 12.22
CA LEU A 65 1.67 -7.91 11.80
C LEU A 65 2.37 -7.15 12.94
N VAL A 66 1.60 -6.38 13.71
CA VAL A 66 2.11 -5.63 14.87
C VAL A 66 2.58 -6.58 15.96
N TYR A 67 1.81 -7.65 16.23
CA TYR A 67 2.20 -8.65 17.22
C TYR A 67 3.46 -9.41 16.80
N GLU A 68 3.55 -9.82 15.54
CA GLU A 68 4.72 -10.47 14.95
C GLU A 68 5.98 -9.59 15.14
N GLU A 69 5.90 -8.30 14.82
CA GLU A 69 7.02 -7.36 15.00
C GLU A 69 7.50 -7.30 16.46
N THR A 70 6.60 -7.42 17.45
CA THR A 70 6.97 -7.40 18.88
C THR A 70 7.74 -8.64 19.35
N LYS A 71 7.73 -9.73 18.56
CA LYS A 71 8.41 -10.99 18.89
C LYS A 71 9.75 -11.17 18.20
N LEU A 72 10.09 -10.29 17.26
CA LEU A 72 11.28 -10.39 16.43
C LEU A 72 12.43 -9.51 16.94
N ALA A 73 13.65 -9.85 16.53
CA ALA A 73 14.77 -8.93 16.65
C ALA A 73 14.57 -7.76 15.66
N VAL A 74 15.21 -6.62 15.94
CA VAL A 74 15.00 -5.35 15.20
C VAL A 74 15.21 -5.51 13.69
N GLU A 75 16.21 -6.30 13.29
CA GLU A 75 16.59 -6.51 11.89
C GLU A 75 15.73 -7.56 11.16
N ASP A 76 15.05 -8.46 11.88
CA ASP A 76 14.39 -9.62 11.27
C ASP A 76 13.01 -9.24 10.73
N THR A 77 12.70 -9.67 9.51
CA THR A 77 11.34 -9.56 8.95
C THR A 77 10.59 -10.85 9.23
N GLY A 78 9.37 -10.74 9.75
CA GLY A 78 8.55 -11.89 10.09
C GLY A 78 7.82 -12.47 8.88
N PRO A 79 7.44 -13.76 8.95
CA PRO A 79 6.79 -14.44 7.83
C PRO A 79 5.48 -13.77 7.37
N CYS A 80 4.70 -13.13 8.26
CA CYS A 80 3.46 -12.46 7.87
C CYS A 80 3.75 -11.19 7.06
N LEU A 81 4.72 -10.38 7.50
CA LEU A 81 5.16 -9.20 6.75
C LEU A 81 5.81 -9.59 5.42
N GLU A 82 6.65 -10.62 5.40
CA GLU A 82 7.21 -11.18 4.15
C GLU A 82 6.09 -11.60 3.19
N TYR A 83 5.12 -12.37 3.67
CA TYR A 83 3.97 -12.79 2.86
C TYR A 83 3.22 -11.58 2.28
N LEU A 84 2.93 -10.57 3.10
CA LEU A 84 2.26 -9.34 2.66
C LEU A 84 2.99 -8.65 1.50
N LEU A 85 4.32 -8.58 1.58
CA LEU A 85 5.18 -7.92 0.60
C LEU A 85 5.34 -8.77 -0.67
N GLU A 86 5.67 -10.04 -0.53
CA GLU A 86 5.91 -10.96 -1.65
C GLU A 86 4.67 -11.13 -2.52
N HIS A 87 3.51 -11.29 -1.87
CA HIS A 87 2.22 -11.51 -2.54
C HIS A 87 1.52 -10.19 -2.92
N LYS A 88 2.15 -9.04 -2.69
CA LYS A 88 1.68 -7.72 -3.12
C LYS A 88 0.26 -7.40 -2.64
N LEU A 89 -0.02 -7.73 -1.37
CA LEU A 89 -1.36 -7.55 -0.82
C LEU A 89 -1.75 -6.06 -0.76
N LEU A 90 -0.78 -5.18 -0.51
CA LEU A 90 -0.95 -3.73 -0.54
C LEU A 90 -1.34 -3.20 -1.93
N GLU A 91 -0.73 -3.73 -3.00
CA GLU A 91 -1.12 -3.39 -4.39
C GLU A 91 -2.55 -3.84 -4.64
N THR A 92 -2.91 -5.04 -4.17
CA THR A 92 -4.28 -5.57 -4.31
C THR A 92 -5.29 -4.68 -3.58
N LEU A 93 -5.01 -4.29 -2.33
CA LEU A 93 -5.86 -3.36 -1.58
C LEU A 93 -6.05 -2.03 -2.30
N CYS A 94 -5.02 -1.48 -2.95
CA CYS A 94 -5.17 -0.28 -3.77
C CYS A 94 -6.14 -0.48 -4.95
N MET A 95 -6.13 -1.66 -5.58
CA MET A 95 -7.07 -1.99 -6.65
C MET A 95 -8.52 -2.08 -6.13
N LEU A 96 -8.73 -2.75 -5.00
CA LEU A 96 -10.06 -2.85 -4.37
C LEU A 96 -10.57 -1.48 -3.92
N GLY A 97 -9.70 -0.65 -3.34
CA GLY A 97 -10.04 0.73 -2.94
C GLY A 97 -10.46 1.58 -4.14
N LYS A 98 -9.71 1.52 -5.25
CA LYS A 98 -10.05 2.24 -6.49
C LYS A 98 -11.39 1.78 -7.08
N ALA A 99 -11.71 0.49 -6.97
CA ALA A 99 -12.97 -0.05 -7.45
C ALA A 99 -14.18 0.46 -6.64
N GLN A 100 -13.97 0.98 -5.42
CA GLN A 100 -15.00 1.51 -4.51
C GLN A 100 -16.15 0.52 -4.20
N TYR A 101 -15.92 -0.76 -4.46
CA TYR A 101 -16.88 -1.83 -4.25
C TYR A 101 -16.32 -2.82 -3.22
N PRO A 102 -17.10 -3.34 -2.26
CA PRO A 102 -18.41 -2.83 -1.82
C PRO A 102 -18.36 -1.34 -1.40
N PRO A 103 -19.51 -0.62 -1.38
CA PRO A 103 -19.54 0.79 -0.99
C PRO A 103 -18.82 1.03 0.35
N GLY A 104 -17.88 1.99 0.34
CA GLY A 104 -17.01 2.30 1.48
C GLY A 104 -15.68 1.55 1.51
N MET A 105 -15.37 0.69 0.53
CA MET A 105 -14.10 -0.06 0.50
C MET A 105 -12.87 0.85 0.52
N PHE A 106 -12.90 1.98 -0.19
CA PHE A 106 -11.77 2.93 -0.19
C PHE A 106 -11.46 3.47 1.21
N GLN A 107 -12.50 3.73 2.02
CA GLN A 107 -12.34 4.12 3.43
C GLN A 107 -11.59 3.05 4.22
N GLN A 108 -11.93 1.77 4.05
CA GLN A 108 -11.27 0.67 4.75
C GLN A 108 -9.80 0.51 4.34
N VAL A 109 -9.49 0.73 3.06
CA VAL A 109 -8.12 0.71 2.55
C VAL A 109 -7.29 1.85 3.16
N LEU A 110 -7.80 3.08 3.17
CA LEU A 110 -7.13 4.22 3.81
C LEU A 110 -6.88 3.97 5.30
N LEU A 111 -7.88 3.43 6.02
CA LEU A 111 -7.74 3.08 7.43
C LEU A 111 -6.67 2.01 7.67
N PHE A 112 -6.60 0.98 6.80
CA PHE A 112 -5.57 -0.05 6.90
C PHE A 112 -4.17 0.53 6.71
N PHE A 113 -3.97 1.33 5.65
CA PHE A 113 -2.66 1.95 5.37
C PHE A 113 -2.24 2.95 6.43
N ASN A 114 -3.16 3.81 6.89
CA ASN A 114 -2.89 4.74 8.00
C ASN A 114 -2.40 3.98 9.24
N LYS A 115 -3.12 2.92 9.63
CA LYS A 115 -2.74 2.15 10.82
C LYS A 115 -1.46 1.33 10.63
N LEU A 116 -1.22 0.79 9.43
CA LEU A 116 0.03 0.11 9.09
C LEU A 116 1.22 1.05 9.26
N LEU A 117 1.15 2.26 8.69
CA LEU A 117 2.23 3.24 8.76
C LEU A 117 2.45 3.82 10.16
N THR A 118 1.40 3.88 10.99
CA THR A 118 1.49 4.46 12.34
C THR A 118 1.84 3.45 13.43
N ARG A 119 1.51 2.16 13.26
CA ARG A 119 1.72 1.13 14.29
C ARG A 119 2.96 0.27 14.08
N MET A 120 3.42 0.11 12.84
CA MET A 120 4.65 -0.64 12.55
C MET A 120 5.88 0.22 12.84
N GLN A 121 6.84 -0.34 13.56
CA GLN A 121 8.07 0.34 13.95
C GLN A 121 9.09 0.31 12.81
N LYS A 122 9.12 -0.76 12.00
CA LYS A 122 10.02 -0.89 10.86
C LYS A 122 9.87 0.26 9.84
N PRO A 123 10.96 0.65 9.15
CA PRO A 123 10.96 1.70 8.13
C PRO A 123 10.27 1.25 6.82
N LEU A 124 8.96 1.01 6.89
CA LEU A 124 8.21 0.42 5.77
C LEU A 124 8.29 1.22 4.46
N LEU A 125 8.42 2.55 4.52
CA LEU A 125 8.49 3.39 3.32
C LEU A 125 9.82 3.26 2.54
N GLU A 126 10.84 2.63 3.11
CA GLU A 126 12.06 2.27 2.38
C GLU A 126 11.81 1.10 1.41
N LEU A 127 10.75 0.32 1.65
CA LEU A 127 10.42 -0.85 0.86
C LEU A 127 9.60 -0.45 -0.37
N ILE A 128 10.10 -0.77 -1.57
CA ILE A 128 9.40 -0.53 -2.85
C ILE A 128 7.99 -1.11 -2.90
N ARG A 129 7.80 -2.27 -2.27
CA ARG A 129 6.52 -2.97 -2.16
C ARG A 129 5.52 -2.27 -1.24
N VAL A 130 5.92 -1.20 -0.54
CA VAL A 130 5.07 -0.36 0.30
C VAL A 130 4.96 1.05 -0.26
N TYR A 131 6.06 1.72 -0.63
CA TYR A 131 5.96 3.11 -1.09
C TYR A 131 5.19 3.22 -2.41
N ARG A 132 5.31 2.27 -3.35
CA ARG A 132 4.53 2.29 -4.61
C ARG A 132 3.01 2.23 -4.34
N PRO A 133 2.49 1.31 -3.50
CA PRO A 133 1.10 1.37 -3.04
C PRO A 133 0.70 2.69 -2.35
N VAL A 134 1.57 3.24 -1.50
CA VAL A 134 1.33 4.53 -0.83
C VAL A 134 1.19 5.67 -1.85
N GLN A 135 2.07 5.75 -2.84
CA GLN A 135 1.97 6.72 -3.94
C GLN A 135 0.66 6.59 -4.70
N ARG A 136 0.27 5.35 -5.01
CA ARG A 136 -0.99 5.07 -5.69
C ARG A 136 -2.18 5.56 -4.86
N LEU A 137 -2.18 5.40 -3.55
CA LEU A 137 -3.24 5.92 -2.68
C LEU A 137 -3.24 7.45 -2.58
N ILE A 138 -2.08 8.08 -2.52
CA ILE A 138 -1.97 9.55 -2.58
C ILE A 138 -2.63 10.07 -3.87
N ASN A 139 -2.33 9.43 -5.01
CA ASN A 139 -2.91 9.76 -6.31
C ASN A 139 -4.40 9.40 -6.44
N LEU A 140 -4.95 8.63 -5.50
CA LEU A 140 -6.38 8.33 -5.41
C LEU A 140 -7.12 9.22 -4.40
N CYS A 141 -6.43 10.08 -3.65
CA CYS A 141 -7.12 11.02 -2.76
C CYS A 141 -7.96 12.02 -3.57
N ALA A 142 -9.01 12.57 -2.96
CA ALA A 142 -10.02 13.40 -3.60
C ALA A 142 -10.80 12.67 -4.72
N LEU A 143 -10.97 11.36 -4.58
CA LEU A 143 -11.75 10.55 -5.52
C LEU A 143 -13.23 11.02 -5.51
N PRO A 144 -13.81 11.41 -6.67
CA PRO A 144 -15.18 11.92 -6.70
C PRO A 144 -16.19 10.92 -6.15
N GLY A 145 -17.18 11.42 -5.40
CA GLY A 145 -18.26 10.60 -4.83
C GLY A 145 -17.87 9.81 -3.57
N CYS A 146 -16.62 9.88 -3.12
CA CYS A 146 -16.21 9.36 -1.82
C CYS A 146 -16.27 10.47 -0.75
N HIS A 147 -16.93 10.18 0.37
CA HIS A 147 -16.96 11.04 1.55
C HIS A 147 -15.98 10.51 2.62
N VAL A 148 -14.69 10.53 2.29
CA VAL A 148 -13.61 9.93 3.11
C VAL A 148 -12.47 10.92 3.41
N GLU A 149 -12.75 12.22 3.33
CA GLU A 149 -11.78 13.31 3.49
C GLU A 149 -11.06 13.22 4.85
N LYS A 150 -11.78 12.76 5.89
CA LYS A 150 -11.22 12.52 7.22
C LYS A 150 -10.12 11.44 7.17
N GLU A 151 -10.40 10.30 6.54
CA GLU A 151 -9.46 9.19 6.42
C GLU A 151 -8.28 9.53 5.49
N GLU A 152 -8.52 10.31 4.43
CA GLU A 152 -7.45 10.82 3.55
C GLU A 152 -6.48 11.70 4.32
N VAL A 153 -6.98 12.66 5.11
CA VAL A 153 -6.14 13.54 5.94
C VAL A 153 -5.35 12.73 6.97
N GLN A 154 -5.96 11.73 7.60
CA GLN A 154 -5.26 10.85 8.54
C GLN A 154 -4.16 10.03 7.87
N PHE A 155 -4.44 9.46 6.70
CA PHE A 155 -3.47 8.72 5.91
C PHE A 155 -2.30 9.62 5.47
N LEU A 156 -2.57 10.80 4.91
CA LEU A 156 -1.54 11.76 4.50
C LEU A 156 -0.68 12.21 5.68
N LEU A 157 -1.29 12.45 6.84
CA LEU A 157 -0.57 12.79 8.07
C LEU A 157 0.37 11.65 8.51
N ALA A 158 -0.07 10.40 8.40
CA ALA A 158 0.77 9.24 8.69
C ALA A 158 1.97 9.15 7.73
N VAL A 159 1.75 9.35 6.43
CA VAL A 159 2.83 9.41 5.43
C VAL A 159 3.82 10.52 5.78
N CYS A 160 3.35 11.74 6.02
CA CYS A 160 4.22 12.87 6.40
C CYS A 160 4.98 12.60 7.70
N SER A 161 4.37 11.92 8.67
CA SER A 161 5.03 11.55 9.92
C SER A 161 6.18 10.57 9.69
N ARG A 162 6.00 9.58 8.80
CA ARG A 162 7.07 8.63 8.44
C ARG A 162 8.17 9.29 7.62
N VAL A 163 7.82 10.14 6.66
CA VAL A 163 8.81 10.93 5.90
C VAL A 163 9.58 11.90 6.79
N LYS A 164 8.95 12.49 7.82
CA LYS A 164 9.65 13.34 8.79
C LYS A 164 10.66 12.54 9.62
N GLN A 165 10.30 11.33 10.02
CA GLN A 165 11.20 10.43 10.75
C GLN A 165 12.35 9.97 9.86
N ASP A 166 12.09 9.83 8.56
CA ASP A 166 13.07 9.38 7.60
C ASP A 166 13.03 10.17 6.27
N PRO A 167 13.73 11.31 6.20
CA PRO A 167 13.61 12.28 5.09
C PRO A 167 13.97 11.74 3.70
N HIS A 168 14.77 10.68 3.60
CA HIS A 168 15.19 10.17 2.29
C HIS A 168 14.05 9.48 1.54
N THR A 169 13.06 8.93 2.26
CA THR A 169 11.84 8.34 1.68
C THR A 169 10.95 9.36 0.97
N LEU A 170 11.13 10.67 1.22
CA LEU A 170 10.40 11.74 0.52
C LEU A 170 10.54 11.61 -1.00
N ARG A 171 11.75 11.30 -1.48
CA ARG A 171 12.01 11.14 -2.92
C ARG A 171 11.25 9.93 -3.50
N CYS A 172 11.15 8.86 -2.74
CA CYS A 172 10.41 7.67 -3.10
C CYS A 172 8.91 7.95 -3.14
N VAL A 173 8.36 8.66 -2.15
CA VAL A 173 6.93 8.98 -2.04
C VAL A 173 6.50 10.03 -3.07
N LEU A 174 7.32 11.05 -3.33
CA LEU A 174 7.00 12.09 -4.32
C LEU A 174 7.37 11.74 -5.76
N GLU A 175 7.77 10.49 -6.03
CA GLU A 175 8.07 10.05 -7.41
C GLU A 175 9.25 10.84 -8.04
N LEU A 176 10.08 11.51 -7.23
CA LEU A 176 11.19 12.39 -7.69
C LEU A 176 12.37 11.64 -8.32
N LEU A 177 12.30 10.31 -8.41
CA LEU A 177 13.35 9.46 -8.98
C LEU A 177 13.08 9.05 -10.44
N GLU A 178 11.98 9.47 -11.06
CA GLU A 178 11.74 9.20 -12.48
C GLU A 178 12.19 10.38 -13.38
N GLN A 179 13.51 10.57 -13.47
CA GLN A 179 14.11 11.03 -14.71
C GLN A 179 15.07 9.94 -15.22
N PRO A 180 14.76 9.23 -16.32
CA PRO A 180 15.78 8.48 -17.02
C PRO A 180 16.85 9.46 -17.53
N PRO A 181 18.15 9.20 -17.32
CA PRO A 181 19.20 10.03 -17.91
C PRO A 181 19.24 9.75 -19.42
N GLY A 182 18.69 10.66 -20.23
CA GLY A 182 18.97 10.65 -21.67
C GLY A 182 17.88 11.18 -22.60
N LEU A 183 17.48 12.44 -22.46
CA LEU A 183 16.89 13.21 -23.57
C LEU A 183 17.32 14.68 -23.47
N ASN A 184 18.64 14.91 -23.41
CA ASN A 184 19.23 16.22 -23.69
C ASN A 184 20.51 15.99 -24.49
N GLN A 185 20.36 15.69 -25.78
CA GLN A 185 21.37 16.05 -26.76
C GLN A 185 20.79 17.14 -27.66
N SER A 186 21.11 18.35 -27.25
CA SER A 186 21.34 19.50 -28.10
C SER A 186 21.80 19.14 -29.52
N GLN A 187 21.00 19.47 -30.52
CA GLN A 187 21.51 19.85 -31.83
C GLN A 187 21.25 21.34 -32.01
N HIS A 188 22.18 22.13 -31.46
CA HIS A 188 22.45 23.46 -31.97
C HIS A 188 23.94 23.53 -32.30
N SER A 189 24.23 24.10 -33.47
CA SER A 189 25.53 24.61 -33.95
C SER A 189 26.48 23.58 -34.60
N THR A 190 27.11 23.76 -35.77
CA THR A 190 27.09 24.77 -36.86
C THR A 190 27.95 24.23 -38.01
N GLN A 191 27.64 24.52 -39.29
CA GLN A 191 28.60 24.74 -40.41
C GLN A 191 27.78 25.12 -41.66
N ALA A 192 27.64 26.40 -42.02
CA ALA A 192 28.57 27.25 -42.78
C ALA A 192 28.72 26.89 -44.27
N SER A 193 28.06 27.73 -45.11
CA SER A 193 28.46 28.24 -46.43
C SER A 193 28.67 27.28 -47.61
N ASN A 194 27.90 27.49 -48.70
CA ASN A 194 28.44 27.96 -50.00
C ASN A 194 27.34 28.35 -51.03
N GLN A 195 27.29 29.66 -51.26
CA GLN A 195 27.00 30.48 -52.47
C GLN A 195 26.35 29.96 -53.77
N CYS A 196 25.65 30.93 -54.38
CA CYS A 196 25.31 31.19 -55.80
C CYS A 196 24.17 30.33 -56.40
N THR A 197 23.13 30.88 -57.04
CA THR A 197 23.09 32.04 -57.97
C THR A 197 21.63 32.51 -58.15
N ASP A 198 21.36 33.81 -58.06
CA ASP A 198 20.21 34.51 -58.72
C ASP A 198 20.50 34.66 -60.23
N PRO A 199 19.55 35.04 -61.15
CA PRO A 199 18.33 35.88 -60.99
C PRO A 199 17.10 35.29 -61.76
N ALA A 200 15.92 35.89 -62.00
CA ALA A 200 15.47 37.27 -62.12
C ALA A 200 13.92 37.41 -62.01
N CYS A 201 13.51 38.62 -61.65
CA CYS A 201 12.23 39.34 -61.84
C CYS A 201 11.21 38.80 -62.87
N SER A 202 9.90 38.88 -62.57
CA SER A 202 9.06 40.06 -62.89
C SER A 202 7.54 39.84 -62.69
N HIS A 203 6.91 40.87 -62.10
CA HIS A 203 5.57 41.46 -62.38
C HIS A 203 4.29 40.60 -62.33
N SER A 204 3.37 40.94 -61.41
CA SER A 204 2.09 41.68 -61.67
C SER A 204 0.96 40.74 -62.13
N GLN A 205 -0.30 40.78 -61.70
CA GLN A 205 -1.19 41.83 -61.19
C GLN A 205 -2.45 41.14 -60.59
N THR A 206 -3.07 41.83 -59.63
CA THR A 206 -4.51 41.89 -59.27
C THR A 206 -5.55 41.22 -60.19
N SER A 207 -6.59 40.60 -59.61
CA SER A 207 -7.94 41.20 -59.47
C SER A 207 -8.98 40.23 -58.88
N ALA A 208 -9.85 40.80 -58.04
CA ALA A 208 -11.24 40.42 -57.68
C ALA A 208 -11.53 39.01 -57.14
#